data_AF-A0A0C3SF93-F1
#
_entry.id   AF-A0A0C3SF93-F1
#
_cell.length_a   1.000
_cell.length_b   1.000
_cell.length_c   1.000
_cell.angle_alpha   90.00
_cell.angle_beta   90.00
_cell.angle_gamma   90.00
#
_symmetry.space_group_name_H-M   'P 1'
#
loop_
_entity.id
_entity.type
_entity.pdbx_description
1 polymer ?
#
loop_
_entity_poly.entity_id
_entity_poly.type
_entity_poly.pdbx_seq_one_letter_code
_entity_poly.pdbx_strand_id
1 'polypeptide(L)'
;MTWPMSLLTGSCNNKELEDTEQPKAEVQSRPQSAPQAPKDLLRHYAAPGVPLPPSARIGDPKLKQREREPFRLTSLWKYGAFAAWKASDLVSAVVSHQLRGPLKKSWGIQMTILTCIMRDVSRHSHLADIAMIRLVMGISGLVPVPSDALVTPVTFQVRPRGLRGILADFDAAEDGSRELFGEWVVGKRTWRRIQAERRAAKRETSGSTSSSPHTNTIHLKRRERVVLYLHGGAYYTSSAATHRLITIPLSKSLDARLFVLDYRLAPETRFPGPLHDAVSAYFRLIFDLQIPHNDILVAGDSAGGGLTLALLMYLRDNGYPLPGGGILLSPWVDLTMSCDSWESNAQFDVVPPPLPGDHLNPIACYLGEHMEKYLTHPRGLGSAEG
;
A
#
# COMPACT_ATOMS: atom_id res chain seq x y z
N MET A 1 -36.61 15.75 21.19
CA MET A 1 -37.73 14.81 21.02
C MET A 1 -37.34 13.49 21.65
N THR A 2 -37.69 13.34 22.93
CA THR A 2 -37.77 12.06 23.62
C THR A 2 -38.96 11.27 23.07
N TRP A 3 -38.98 9.94 23.24
CA TRP A 3 -40.10 9.10 23.72
C TRP A 3 -39.73 7.59 23.68
N PRO A 4 -40.37 6.72 24.49
CA PRO A 4 -39.69 5.72 25.32
C PRO A 4 -40.25 4.28 25.22
N MET A 5 -39.82 3.44 26.16
CA MET A 5 -40.40 2.18 26.67
C MET A 5 -39.78 0.85 26.22
N SER A 6 -39.02 0.30 27.16
CA SER A 6 -39.06 -1.11 27.55
C SER A 6 -40.46 -1.53 28.01
N LEU A 7 -40.91 -2.71 27.59
CA LEU A 7 -41.58 -3.76 28.39
C LEU A 7 -42.24 -4.76 27.44
N LEU A 8 -41.76 -6.01 27.46
CA LEU A 8 -42.57 -7.21 27.69
C LEU A 8 -41.68 -8.45 27.56
N THR A 9 -41.30 -8.96 28.72
CA THR A 9 -40.87 -10.34 28.95
C THR A 9 -41.98 -11.31 28.57
N GLY A 10 -41.66 -12.35 27.81
CA GLY A 10 -42.58 -13.44 27.46
C GLY A 10 -41.83 -14.74 27.20
N SER A 11 -42.10 -15.71 28.07
CA SER A 11 -41.57 -17.08 28.20
C SER A 11 -41.31 -17.90 26.92
N CYS A 12 -40.31 -18.78 27.03
CA CYS A 12 -40.01 -19.97 26.21
C CYS A 12 -41.24 -20.68 25.62
N ASN A 13 -41.11 -21.14 24.37
CA ASN A 13 -41.44 -22.52 24.02
C ASN A 13 -40.67 -23.00 22.79
N ASN A 14 -39.98 -24.14 22.96
CA ASN A 14 -39.37 -24.95 21.91
C ASN A 14 -40.43 -25.42 20.92
N LYS A 15 -40.18 -25.24 19.62
CA LYS A 15 -40.63 -26.19 18.60
C LYS A 15 -39.53 -26.34 17.55
N GLU A 16 -39.04 -27.57 17.48
CA GLU A 16 -38.17 -28.13 16.47
C GLU A 16 -38.72 -27.82 15.07
N LEU A 17 -37.84 -27.36 14.18
CA LEU A 17 -38.06 -27.33 12.74
C LEU A 17 -36.89 -28.08 12.12
N GLU A 18 -37.22 -29.20 11.51
CA GLU A 18 -36.33 -30.15 10.86
C GLU A 18 -35.47 -29.44 9.80
N ASP A 19 -34.15 -29.50 9.99
CA ASP A 19 -33.16 -29.11 8.99
C ASP A 19 -33.23 -30.08 7.81
N THR A 20 -33.69 -29.59 6.68
CA THR A 20 -33.55 -30.28 5.39
C THR A 20 -32.09 -30.18 4.96
N GLU A 21 -31.35 -31.28 5.05
CA GLU A 21 -29.95 -31.38 4.65
C GLU A 21 -29.73 -30.92 3.20
N GLN A 22 -28.96 -29.84 3.03
CA GLN A 22 -28.25 -29.55 1.78
C GLN A 22 -26.82 -30.11 1.90
N PRO A 23 -26.26 -30.71 0.83
CA PRO A 23 -25.00 -31.43 0.91
C PRO A 23 -23.84 -30.49 1.23
N LYS A 24 -23.16 -30.74 2.35
CA LYS A 24 -21.89 -30.11 2.70
C LYS A 24 -20.88 -30.43 1.62
N ALA A 25 -20.44 -29.42 0.87
CA ALA A 25 -19.21 -29.52 0.11
C ALA A 25 -18.06 -29.79 1.09
N GLU A 26 -17.40 -30.95 0.95
CA GLU A 26 -16.22 -31.31 1.71
C GLU A 26 -15.11 -30.28 1.45
N VAL A 27 -14.95 -29.34 2.37
CA VAL A 27 -13.70 -28.58 2.50
C VAL A 27 -12.69 -29.58 3.06
N GLN A 28 -11.86 -30.15 2.19
CA GLN A 28 -10.68 -30.91 2.60
C GLN A 28 -9.80 -30.01 3.47
N SER A 29 -9.92 -30.13 4.80
CA SER A 29 -9.02 -29.49 5.73
C SER A 29 -7.63 -30.10 5.57
N ARG A 30 -6.69 -29.37 4.97
CA ARG A 30 -5.26 -29.73 5.03
C ARG A 30 -4.86 -29.87 6.50
N PRO A 31 -4.08 -30.89 6.88
CA PRO A 31 -3.67 -31.08 8.27
C PRO A 31 -2.91 -29.84 8.75
N GLN A 32 -3.34 -29.28 9.89
CA GLN A 32 -2.63 -28.20 10.57
C GLN A 32 -1.20 -28.67 10.85
N SER A 33 -0.23 -28.15 10.10
CA SER A 33 1.17 -28.48 10.34
C SER A 33 1.58 -27.96 11.71
N ALA A 34 2.31 -28.77 12.47
CA ALA A 34 2.92 -28.39 13.75
C ALA A 34 3.64 -27.04 13.63
N PRO A 35 3.68 -26.22 14.69
CA PRO A 35 4.30 -24.90 14.65
C PRO A 35 5.78 -25.03 14.23
N GLN A 36 6.08 -24.65 12.99
CA GLN A 36 7.43 -24.65 12.44
C GLN A 36 8.20 -23.46 13.02
N ALA A 37 9.49 -23.64 13.30
CA ALA A 37 10.31 -22.51 13.71
C ALA A 37 10.35 -21.46 12.59
N PRO A 38 10.33 -20.14 12.90
CA PRO A 38 10.34 -19.10 11.87
C PRO A 38 11.48 -19.22 10.86
N LYS A 39 12.64 -19.73 11.31
CA LYS A 39 13.81 -19.99 10.44
C LYS A 39 13.53 -21.06 9.37
N ASP A 40 12.69 -22.04 9.68
CA ASP A 40 12.38 -23.13 8.75
C ASP A 40 11.46 -22.66 7.63
N LEU A 41 10.51 -21.76 7.94
CA LEU A 41 9.66 -21.09 6.95
C LEU A 41 10.48 -20.26 5.96
N LEU A 42 11.58 -19.66 6.41
CA LEU A 42 12.46 -18.82 5.59
C LEU A 42 13.38 -19.62 4.65
N ARG A 43 13.49 -20.95 4.79
CA ARG A 43 14.38 -21.77 3.95
C ARG A 43 14.03 -21.69 2.46
N HIS A 44 12.74 -21.58 2.16
CA HIS A 44 12.23 -21.42 0.80
C HIS A 44 12.65 -20.11 0.15
N TYR A 45 13.11 -19.14 0.94
CA TYR A 45 13.58 -17.84 0.48
C TYR A 45 15.08 -17.70 0.68
N ALA A 46 15.83 -18.74 1.02
CA ALA A 46 17.26 -18.59 1.35
C ALA A 46 18.15 -18.32 0.13
N ALA A 47 17.73 -18.79 -1.05
CA ALA A 47 18.47 -18.64 -2.29
C ALA A 47 17.51 -18.53 -3.50
N PRO A 48 17.95 -17.92 -4.61
CA PRO A 48 17.18 -17.89 -5.85
C PRO A 48 16.96 -19.31 -6.37
N GLY A 49 15.78 -19.57 -6.96
CA GLY A 49 15.49 -20.86 -7.60
C GLY A 49 15.18 -22.01 -6.63
N VAL A 50 15.13 -21.74 -5.32
CA VAL A 50 14.56 -22.69 -4.35
C VAL A 50 13.07 -22.88 -4.68
N PRO A 51 12.53 -24.11 -4.62
CA PRO A 51 11.12 -24.36 -4.85
C PRO A 51 10.24 -23.53 -3.90
N LEU A 52 9.12 -23.04 -4.45
CA LEU A 52 8.11 -22.33 -3.69
C LEU A 52 7.68 -23.12 -2.45
N PRO A 53 7.33 -22.44 -1.35
CA PRO A 53 6.71 -23.10 -0.20
C PRO A 53 5.49 -23.93 -0.66
N PRO A 54 5.25 -25.12 -0.10
CA PRO A 54 4.05 -25.91 -0.41
C PRO A 54 2.73 -25.17 -0.14
N SER A 55 2.78 -24.13 0.71
CA SER A 55 1.66 -23.26 1.02
C SER A 55 1.53 -22.05 0.08
N ALA A 56 2.38 -21.89 -0.93
CA ALA A 56 2.30 -20.78 -1.88
C ALA A 56 0.98 -20.80 -2.66
N ARG A 57 0.33 -19.63 -2.79
CA ARG A 57 -1.04 -19.48 -3.34
C ARG A 57 -1.09 -18.71 -4.66
N ILE A 58 0.04 -18.59 -5.36
CA ILE A 58 0.16 -17.82 -6.61
C ILE A 58 -0.37 -18.55 -7.86
N GLY A 59 -0.68 -19.86 -7.74
CA GLY A 59 -0.97 -20.72 -8.90
C GLY A 59 0.31 -21.15 -9.63
N ASP A 60 0.20 -21.53 -10.89
CA ASP A 60 1.37 -21.81 -11.74
C ASP A 60 2.05 -20.49 -12.14
N PRO A 61 3.30 -20.21 -11.71
CA PRO A 61 4.02 -18.97 -12.04
C PRO A 61 4.26 -18.77 -13.54
N LYS A 62 4.26 -19.88 -14.30
CA LYS A 62 4.48 -19.85 -15.76
C LYS A 62 3.19 -19.63 -16.53
N LEU A 63 2.06 -19.55 -15.85
CA LEU A 63 0.77 -19.37 -16.49
C LEU A 63 0.70 -17.98 -17.11
N LYS A 64 0.52 -17.94 -18.44
CA LYS A 64 0.35 -16.68 -19.16
C LYS A 64 -0.90 -15.97 -18.65
N GLN A 65 -0.78 -14.68 -18.37
CA GLN A 65 -1.94 -13.86 -18.06
C GLN A 65 -2.90 -13.88 -19.24
N ARG A 66 -4.19 -14.03 -18.95
CA ARG A 66 -5.25 -13.92 -19.94
C ARG A 66 -5.14 -12.56 -20.63
N GLU A 67 -5.32 -12.55 -21.94
CA GLU A 67 -5.39 -11.30 -22.68
C GLU A 67 -6.73 -10.59 -22.42
N ARG A 68 -6.65 -9.26 -22.42
CA ARG A 68 -7.80 -8.38 -22.31
C ARG A 68 -8.84 -8.71 -23.38
N GLU A 69 -10.11 -8.75 -23.00
CA GLU A 69 -11.20 -8.64 -23.97
C GLU A 69 -11.43 -7.15 -24.32
N PRO A 70 -11.32 -6.75 -25.60
CA PRO A 70 -11.59 -5.38 -26.00
C PRO A 70 -13.06 -5.04 -25.79
N PHE A 71 -13.33 -3.79 -25.37
CA PHE A 71 -14.68 -3.30 -25.18
C PHE A 71 -15.47 -3.41 -26.49
N ARG A 72 -16.61 -4.09 -26.45
CA ARG A 72 -17.56 -4.18 -27.58
C ARG A 72 -18.89 -3.55 -27.15
N LEU A 73 -19.45 -2.67 -27.99
CA LEU A 73 -20.77 -2.07 -27.77
C LEU A 73 -21.88 -3.10 -27.54
N THR A 74 -21.76 -4.30 -28.14
CA THR A 74 -22.69 -5.42 -27.91
C THR A 74 -22.62 -6.03 -26.51
N SER A 75 -21.60 -5.69 -25.72
CA SER A 75 -21.43 -6.12 -24.32
C SER A 75 -21.97 -5.11 -23.31
N LEU A 76 -22.54 -3.97 -23.75
CA LEU A 76 -23.07 -2.93 -22.85
C LEU A 76 -24.12 -3.47 -21.87
N TRP A 77 -24.95 -4.41 -22.31
CA TRP A 77 -25.95 -5.07 -21.45
C TRP A 77 -25.31 -5.86 -20.30
N LYS A 78 -24.11 -6.43 -20.51
CA LYS A 78 -23.37 -7.15 -19.46
C LYS A 78 -22.97 -6.20 -18.33
N TYR A 79 -22.61 -4.96 -18.65
CA TYR A 79 -22.31 -3.91 -17.66
C TYR A 79 -23.57 -3.45 -16.91
N GLY A 80 -24.71 -3.37 -17.60
CA GLY A 80 -26.01 -3.07 -16.96
C GLY A 80 -26.46 -4.17 -15.99
N ALA A 81 -26.39 -5.43 -16.43
CA ALA A 81 -26.66 -6.59 -15.57
C ALA A 81 -25.69 -6.68 -14.39
N PHE A 82 -24.41 -6.37 -14.62
CA PHE A 82 -23.39 -6.27 -13.59
C PHE A 82 -23.73 -5.20 -12.54
N ALA A 83 -24.10 -3.99 -12.96
CA ALA A 83 -24.47 -2.91 -12.05
C ALA A 83 -25.70 -3.26 -11.20
N ALA A 84 -26.73 -3.87 -11.81
CA ALA A 84 -27.93 -4.31 -11.09
C ALA A 84 -27.63 -5.41 -10.06
N TRP A 85 -26.77 -6.37 -10.44
CA TRP A 85 -26.35 -7.44 -9.52
C TRP A 85 -25.52 -6.89 -8.35
N LYS A 86 -24.61 -5.93 -8.60
CA LYS A 86 -23.84 -5.25 -7.53
C LYS A 86 -24.72 -4.47 -6.57
N ALA A 87 -25.76 -3.82 -7.07
CA ALA A 87 -26.73 -3.15 -6.21
C ALA A 87 -27.44 -4.15 -5.28
N SER A 88 -27.78 -5.34 -5.80
CA SER A 88 -28.37 -6.42 -5.01
C SER A 88 -27.41 -6.95 -3.93
N ASP A 89 -26.15 -7.22 -4.27
CA ASP A 89 -25.14 -7.71 -3.31
C ASP A 89 -24.90 -6.70 -2.18
N LEU A 90 -24.79 -5.41 -2.53
CA LEU A 90 -24.64 -4.34 -1.55
C LEU A 90 -25.86 -4.22 -0.63
N VAL A 91 -27.07 -4.26 -1.20
CA VAL A 91 -28.32 -4.21 -0.41
C VAL A 91 -28.42 -5.42 0.51
N SER A 92 -28.11 -6.62 0.00
CA SER A 92 -28.08 -7.86 0.79
C SER A 92 -27.07 -7.77 1.94
N ALA A 93 -25.87 -7.24 1.70
CA ALA A 93 -24.86 -7.03 2.73
C ALA A 93 -25.31 -6.04 3.81
N VAL A 94 -25.95 -4.94 3.43
CA VAL A 94 -26.50 -3.95 4.38
C VAL A 94 -27.64 -4.53 5.19
N VAL A 95 -28.60 -5.21 4.55
CA VAL A 95 -29.73 -5.86 5.22
C VAL A 95 -29.25 -6.94 6.18
N SER A 96 -28.31 -7.79 5.76
CA SER A 96 -27.71 -8.82 6.62
C SER A 96 -26.99 -8.19 7.81
N HIS A 97 -26.29 -7.07 7.63
CA HIS A 97 -25.63 -6.38 8.74
C HIS A 97 -26.63 -5.87 9.78
N GLN A 98 -27.78 -5.35 9.34
CA GLN A 98 -28.81 -4.84 10.24
C GLN A 98 -29.58 -5.96 10.94
N LEU A 99 -29.84 -7.08 10.25
CA LEU A 99 -30.64 -8.18 10.80
C LEU A 99 -29.82 -9.20 11.62
N ARG A 100 -28.63 -9.57 11.14
CA ARG A 100 -27.78 -10.61 11.75
C ARG A 100 -26.56 -10.03 12.48
N GLY A 101 -26.34 -8.72 12.40
CA GLY A 101 -25.15 -8.07 12.92
C GLY A 101 -23.94 -8.14 11.97
N PRO A 102 -22.84 -7.49 12.33
CA PRO A 102 -21.63 -7.46 11.51
C PRO A 102 -20.90 -8.80 11.47
N LEU A 103 -20.22 -9.10 10.37
CA LEU A 103 -19.34 -10.27 10.23
C LEU A 103 -18.25 -10.34 11.31
N LYS A 104 -17.78 -9.18 11.78
CA LYS A 104 -16.85 -9.05 12.91
C LYS A 104 -17.39 -7.99 13.86
N LYS A 105 -17.40 -8.26 15.17
CA LYS A 105 -17.98 -7.35 16.18
C LYS A 105 -17.43 -5.91 16.13
N SER A 106 -16.19 -5.73 15.66
CA SER A 106 -15.56 -4.42 15.51
C SER A 106 -15.96 -3.67 14.23
N TRP A 107 -16.76 -4.27 13.34
CA TRP A 107 -17.12 -3.66 12.07
C TRP A 107 -18.39 -2.83 12.22
N GLY A 108 -18.29 -1.54 11.94
CA GLY A 108 -19.45 -0.73 11.61
C GLY A 108 -19.95 -1.01 10.18
N ILE A 109 -21.09 -0.43 9.83
CA ILE A 109 -21.71 -0.58 8.51
C ILE A 109 -20.77 -0.16 7.36
N GLN A 110 -19.94 0.86 7.59
CA GLN A 110 -18.95 1.35 6.63
C GLN A 110 -17.96 0.25 6.20
N MET A 111 -17.47 -0.55 7.14
CA MET A 111 -16.55 -1.65 6.85
C MET A 111 -17.23 -2.77 6.08
N THR A 112 -18.52 -2.99 6.31
CA THR A 112 -19.30 -4.01 5.57
C THR A 112 -19.50 -3.59 4.12
N ILE A 113 -19.87 -2.32 3.90
CA ILE A 113 -19.99 -1.74 2.55
C ILE A 113 -18.64 -1.79 1.82
N LEU A 114 -17.56 -1.33 2.46
CA LEU A 114 -16.21 -1.34 1.88
C LEU A 114 -15.77 -2.75 1.49
N THR A 115 -15.96 -3.72 2.39
CA THR A 115 -15.60 -5.13 2.15
C THR A 115 -16.40 -5.72 1.00
N CYS A 116 -17.71 -5.44 0.93
CA CYS A 116 -18.55 -5.90 -0.17
C CYS A 116 -18.00 -5.37 -1.50
N ILE A 117 -17.82 -4.05 -1.62
CA ILE A 117 -17.33 -3.40 -2.85
C ILE A 117 -15.98 -3.98 -3.27
N MET A 118 -15.01 -4.07 -2.35
CA MET A 118 -13.65 -4.50 -2.68
C MET A 118 -13.58 -5.98 -3.10
N ARG A 119 -14.31 -6.88 -2.43
CA ARG A 119 -14.31 -8.32 -2.76
C ARG A 119 -15.03 -8.62 -4.06
N ASP A 120 -16.02 -7.80 -4.39
CA ASP A 120 -16.86 -7.99 -5.56
C ASP A 120 -16.24 -7.53 -6.87
N VAL A 121 -15.30 -6.59 -6.83
CA VAL A 121 -14.53 -6.14 -8.00
C VAL A 121 -13.69 -7.29 -8.58
N SER A 122 -13.07 -8.11 -7.71
CA SER A 122 -12.23 -9.22 -8.17
C SER A 122 -13.01 -10.36 -8.83
N ARG A 123 -14.26 -10.62 -8.43
CA ARG A 123 -15.09 -11.67 -9.02
C ARG A 123 -15.48 -11.39 -10.48
N HIS A 124 -15.31 -10.15 -10.96
CA HIS A 124 -15.71 -9.69 -12.29
C HIS A 124 -14.59 -8.96 -13.03
N SER A 125 -13.35 -9.32 -12.71
CA SER A 125 -12.12 -8.80 -13.33
C SER A 125 -12.17 -8.79 -14.85
N HIS A 126 -12.82 -9.76 -15.49
CA HIS A 126 -13.01 -9.83 -16.94
C HIS A 126 -13.71 -8.62 -17.57
N LEU A 127 -14.44 -7.80 -16.80
CA LEU A 127 -15.08 -6.56 -17.26
C LEU A 127 -14.30 -5.30 -16.89
N ALA A 128 -13.25 -5.43 -16.07
CA ALA A 128 -12.50 -4.32 -15.50
C ALA A 128 -11.07 -4.21 -16.07
N ASP A 129 -10.69 -2.99 -16.45
CA ASP A 129 -9.34 -2.64 -16.90
C ASP A 129 -8.58 -1.97 -15.74
N ILE A 130 -7.25 -2.14 -15.68
CA ILE A 130 -6.36 -1.40 -14.79
C ILE A 130 -6.61 0.11 -14.96
N ALA A 131 -6.77 0.58 -16.20
CA ALA A 131 -7.08 1.98 -16.47
C ALA A 131 -8.41 2.42 -15.84
N MET A 132 -9.44 1.56 -15.89
CA MET A 132 -10.74 1.83 -15.27
C MET A 132 -10.66 1.80 -13.75
N ILE A 133 -9.90 0.87 -13.17
CA ILE A 133 -9.67 0.81 -11.72
C ILE A 133 -8.94 2.06 -11.25
N ARG A 134 -7.88 2.48 -11.95
CA ARG A 134 -7.17 3.75 -11.68
C ARG A 134 -8.10 4.95 -11.76
N LEU A 135 -8.97 5.00 -12.78
CA LEU A 135 -9.96 6.08 -12.93
C LEU A 135 -10.91 6.14 -11.74
N VAL A 136 -11.50 5.00 -11.35
CA VAL A 136 -12.44 4.91 -10.23
C VAL A 136 -11.76 5.26 -8.90
N MET A 137 -10.56 4.72 -8.66
CA MET A 137 -9.78 5.04 -7.47
C MET A 137 -9.35 6.51 -7.46
N GLY A 138 -9.07 7.10 -8.62
CA GLY A 138 -8.71 8.50 -8.79
C GLY A 138 -9.80 9.48 -8.35
N ILE A 139 -11.09 9.07 -8.34
CA ILE A 139 -12.20 9.89 -7.84
C ILE A 139 -11.96 10.31 -6.38
N SER A 140 -11.33 9.46 -5.57
CA SER A 140 -10.98 9.81 -4.19
C SER A 140 -10.00 11.00 -4.10
N GLY A 141 -9.17 11.19 -5.14
CA GLY A 141 -8.27 12.34 -5.25
C GLY A 141 -8.99 13.67 -5.54
N LEU A 142 -10.26 13.63 -5.98
CA LEU A 142 -11.11 14.80 -6.19
C LEU A 142 -11.72 15.33 -4.87
N VAL A 143 -11.62 14.56 -3.77
CA VAL A 143 -12.07 15.02 -2.46
C VAL A 143 -11.32 16.32 -2.12
N PRO A 144 -12.04 17.41 -1.83
CA PRO A 144 -11.41 18.69 -1.52
C PRO A 144 -10.42 18.55 -0.37
N VAL A 145 -9.24 19.15 -0.54
CA VAL A 145 -8.25 19.21 0.53
C VAL A 145 -8.86 19.98 1.71
N PRO A 146 -8.85 19.42 2.94
CA PRO A 146 -9.42 20.09 4.09
C PRO A 146 -8.74 21.44 4.33
N SER A 147 -9.50 22.42 4.81
CA SER A 147 -9.06 23.80 4.95
C SER A 147 -7.88 24.00 5.90
N ASP A 148 -7.54 22.99 6.70
CA ASP A 148 -6.43 22.98 7.65
C ASP A 148 -5.20 22.18 7.15
N ALA A 149 -5.17 21.79 5.87
CA ALA A 149 -4.04 21.16 5.21
C ALA A 149 -3.53 22.00 4.02
N LEU A 150 -2.29 21.75 3.63
CA LEU A 150 -1.65 22.26 2.43
C LEU A 150 -1.11 21.06 1.65
N VAL A 151 -1.49 20.99 0.38
CA VAL A 151 -0.98 20.01 -0.59
C VAL A 151 -0.36 20.79 -1.73
N THR A 152 0.89 20.48 -2.06
CA THR A 152 1.64 21.17 -3.12
C THR A 152 2.24 20.12 -4.05
N PRO A 153 1.81 20.06 -5.32
CA PRO A 153 2.40 19.14 -6.28
C PRO A 153 3.87 19.50 -6.49
N VAL A 154 4.68 18.47 -6.74
CA VAL A 154 6.11 18.62 -7.03
C VAL A 154 6.49 17.66 -8.13
N THR A 155 7.31 18.15 -9.04
CA THR A 155 7.96 17.36 -10.08
C THR A 155 9.45 17.52 -9.94
N PHE A 156 10.20 16.45 -10.17
CA PHE A 156 11.66 16.49 -10.16
C PHE A 156 12.22 15.50 -11.17
N GLN A 157 13.35 15.87 -11.77
CA GLN A 157 14.09 15.02 -12.68
C GLN A 157 14.89 13.96 -11.93
N VAL A 158 14.88 12.74 -12.44
CA VAL A 158 15.75 11.67 -11.99
C VAL A 158 17.08 11.81 -12.68
N ARG A 159 18.14 11.93 -11.89
CA ARG A 159 19.52 12.05 -12.39
C ARG A 159 20.27 10.74 -12.12
N PRO A 160 21.19 10.34 -12.99
CA PRO A 160 22.09 9.22 -12.71
C PRO A 160 22.92 9.52 -11.47
N ARG A 161 23.01 8.56 -10.53
CA ARG A 161 23.70 8.74 -9.24
C ARG A 161 24.74 7.66 -8.92
N GLY A 162 25.03 6.77 -9.87
CA GLY A 162 25.89 5.61 -9.64
C GLY A 162 25.25 4.66 -8.64
N LEU A 163 23.99 4.28 -8.88
CA LEU A 163 23.31 3.30 -8.05
C LEU A 163 24.02 1.95 -8.10
N ARG A 164 23.99 1.22 -6.99
CA ARG A 164 24.71 -0.04 -6.81
C ARG A 164 23.75 -1.22 -6.84
N GLY A 165 24.31 -2.42 -7.03
CA GLY A 165 23.56 -3.66 -7.09
C GLY A 165 22.52 -3.62 -8.22
N ILE A 166 21.31 -4.00 -7.90
CA ILE A 166 20.23 -4.23 -8.86
C ILE A 166 19.68 -3.03 -9.60
N LEU A 167 19.99 -1.83 -9.13
CA LEU A 167 19.59 -0.61 -9.79
C LEU A 167 20.73 -0.04 -10.65
N ALA A 168 21.90 -0.68 -10.68
CA ALA A 168 23.05 -0.17 -11.42
C ALA A 168 22.73 0.02 -12.91
N ASP A 169 22.20 -1.02 -13.57
CA ASP A 169 21.85 -0.94 -14.99
C ASP A 169 20.69 0.03 -15.24
N PHE A 170 19.73 0.11 -14.32
CA PHE A 170 18.59 1.01 -14.42
C PHE A 170 18.99 2.48 -14.25
N ASP A 171 19.95 2.78 -13.37
CA ASP A 171 20.49 4.12 -13.17
C ASP A 171 21.45 4.52 -14.29
N ALA A 172 22.22 3.57 -14.82
CA ALA A 172 23.07 3.80 -15.99
C ALA A 172 22.27 4.15 -17.25
N ALA A 173 21.01 3.71 -17.33
CA ALA A 173 20.08 4.09 -18.39
C ALA A 173 19.43 5.47 -18.19
N GLU A 174 19.62 6.14 -17.04
CA GLU A 174 19.06 7.47 -16.79
C GLU A 174 19.92 8.56 -17.45
N ASP A 175 19.28 9.38 -18.27
CA ASP A 175 19.90 10.50 -18.98
C ASP A 175 19.58 11.87 -18.34
N GLY A 176 18.79 11.89 -17.26
CA GLY A 176 18.31 13.12 -16.63
C GLY A 176 16.97 13.66 -17.17
N SER A 177 16.41 13.06 -18.22
CA SER A 177 15.18 13.52 -18.86
C SER A 177 13.92 13.04 -18.14
N ARG A 178 14.01 11.92 -17.43
CA ARG A 178 12.86 11.30 -16.77
C ARG A 178 12.40 12.13 -15.57
N GLU A 179 11.10 12.40 -15.53
CA GLU A 179 10.47 13.10 -14.41
C GLU A 179 9.71 12.15 -13.50
N LEU A 180 9.76 12.43 -12.20
CA LEU A 180 8.91 11.85 -11.19
C LEU A 180 8.03 12.92 -10.56
N PHE A 181 6.83 12.49 -10.20
CA PHE A 181 5.80 13.33 -9.63
C PHE A 181 5.56 12.96 -8.17
N GLY A 182 4.97 13.88 -7.43
CA GLY A 182 4.52 13.63 -6.08
C GLY A 182 3.90 14.87 -5.46
N GLU A 183 3.62 14.79 -4.16
CA GLU A 183 2.98 15.86 -3.41
C GLU A 183 3.68 16.10 -2.08
N TRP A 184 3.93 17.38 -1.77
CA TRP A 184 4.18 17.81 -0.41
C TRP A 184 2.86 17.96 0.33
N VAL A 185 2.70 17.24 1.43
CA VAL A 185 1.52 17.29 2.30
C VAL A 185 1.93 17.78 3.68
N VAL A 186 1.27 18.83 4.17
CA VAL A 186 1.54 19.38 5.51
C VAL A 186 0.29 19.99 6.15
N GLY A 187 0.09 19.76 7.45
CA GLY A 187 -0.92 20.49 8.22
C GLY A 187 -0.60 21.98 8.35
N LYS A 188 -1.58 22.88 8.23
CA LYS A 188 -1.36 24.34 8.32
C LYS A 188 -0.71 24.77 9.63
N ARG A 189 -1.04 24.12 10.75
CA ARG A 189 -0.43 24.39 12.07
C ARG A 189 1.06 24.06 12.06
N THR A 190 1.42 22.85 11.61
CA THR A 190 2.81 22.39 11.42
C THR A 190 3.57 23.32 10.47
N TRP A 191 2.97 23.70 9.35
CA TRP A 191 3.60 24.61 8.39
C TRP A 191 3.91 25.98 9.01
N ARG A 192 2.95 26.60 9.72
CA ARG A 192 3.15 27.88 10.40
C ARG A 192 4.27 27.79 11.44
N ARG A 193 4.32 26.69 12.21
CA ARG A 193 5.37 26.43 13.20
C ARG A 193 6.75 26.36 12.52
N ILE A 194 6.90 25.51 11.50
CA ILE A 194 8.17 25.36 10.75
C ILE A 194 8.62 26.70 10.16
N GLN A 195 7.69 27.49 9.60
CA GLN A 195 8.01 28.81 9.05
C GLN A 195 8.46 29.80 10.13
N ALA A 196 7.84 29.78 11.32
CA ALA A 196 8.25 30.62 12.45
C ALA A 196 9.65 30.23 12.95
N GLU A 197 9.93 28.94 13.10
CA GLU A 197 11.24 28.41 13.51
C GLU A 197 12.34 28.76 12.50
N ARG A 198 12.08 28.63 11.19
CA ARG A 198 13.03 29.03 10.14
C ARG A 198 13.31 30.53 10.15
N ARG A 199 12.29 31.37 10.36
CA ARG A 199 12.45 32.83 10.46
C ARG A 199 13.26 33.23 11.69
N ALA A 200 13.03 32.58 12.84
CA ALA A 200 13.80 32.80 14.06
C ALA A 200 15.27 32.41 13.87
N ALA A 201 15.55 31.22 13.33
CA ALA A 201 16.91 30.76 13.06
C ALA A 201 17.66 31.69 12.08
N LYS A 202 16.97 32.23 11.06
CA LYS A 202 17.58 33.19 10.13
C LYS A 202 17.94 34.51 10.81
N ARG A 203 17.10 35.00 11.75
CA ARG A 203 17.36 36.22 12.53
C ARG A 203 18.55 36.07 13.47
N GLU A 204 18.66 34.95 14.17
CA GLU A 204 19.82 34.62 15.02
C GLU A 204 21.12 34.59 14.20
N THR A 205 21.08 33.99 13.01
CA THR A 205 22.25 33.91 12.11
C THR A 205 22.65 35.28 11.55
N SER A 206 21.69 36.19 11.30
CA SER A 206 21.97 37.55 10.80
C SER A 206 22.31 38.57 11.89
N GLY A 207 21.95 38.31 13.15
CA GLY A 207 22.16 39.23 14.28
C GLY A 207 23.44 38.95 15.09
N SER A 208 24.18 37.88 14.75
CA SER A 208 25.43 37.51 15.41
C SER A 208 26.62 38.30 14.86
N THR A 209 26.68 39.60 15.16
CA THR A 209 27.89 40.45 15.00
C THR A 209 28.44 40.98 16.32
N SER A 210 27.98 40.51 17.48
CA SER A 210 28.66 40.81 18.74
C SER A 210 28.77 39.60 19.66
N SER A 211 29.98 39.43 20.16
CA SER A 211 30.44 38.42 21.10
C SER A 211 29.86 38.64 22.50
N SER A 212 29.15 37.65 23.02
CA SER A 212 29.18 37.27 24.44
C SER A 212 28.65 35.85 24.63
N PRO A 213 29.46 34.93 25.19
CA PRO A 213 28.98 33.60 25.52
C PRO A 213 28.46 33.65 26.95
N HIS A 214 27.15 33.53 27.18
CA HIS A 214 26.55 32.94 28.38
C HIS A 214 25.03 33.07 28.33
N THR A 215 24.33 31.98 28.01
CA THR A 215 23.25 31.39 28.82
C THR A 215 22.85 30.09 28.12
N ASN A 216 23.12 28.95 28.79
CA ASN A 216 22.76 27.60 28.36
C ASN A 216 21.24 27.37 28.43
N THR A 217 20.47 28.08 27.61
CA THR A 217 19.10 27.65 27.34
C THR A 217 19.20 26.57 26.26
N ILE A 218 19.27 25.31 26.69
CA ILE A 218 19.07 24.15 25.81
C ILE A 218 17.60 24.20 25.36
N HIS A 219 17.26 25.13 24.47
CA HIS A 219 16.15 24.91 23.56
C HIS A 219 16.61 23.78 22.65
N LEU A 220 16.23 22.55 23.00
CA LEU A 220 16.28 21.41 22.09
C LEU A 220 15.54 21.83 20.81
N LYS A 221 16.31 22.35 19.85
CA LYS A 221 15.81 22.86 18.57
C LYS A 221 15.12 21.68 17.90
N ARG A 222 13.79 21.67 17.95
CA ARG A 222 12.99 20.55 17.45
C ARG A 222 13.29 20.42 15.96
N ARG A 223 14.04 19.39 15.58
CA ARG A 223 14.42 19.19 14.19
C ARG A 223 13.17 18.87 13.38
N GLU A 224 13.09 19.51 12.23
CA GLU A 224 12.00 19.32 11.29
C GLU A 224 12.05 17.89 10.74
N ARG A 225 10.94 17.16 10.86
CA ARG A 225 10.83 15.79 10.34
C ARG A 225 10.19 15.80 8.97
N VAL A 226 10.76 14.99 8.07
CA VAL A 226 10.19 14.72 6.75
C VAL A 226 9.88 13.24 6.63
N VAL A 227 8.72 12.91 6.06
CA VAL A 227 8.31 11.54 5.82
C VAL A 227 8.21 11.32 4.32
N LEU A 228 9.05 10.46 3.74
CA LEU A 228 8.84 9.92 2.40
C LEU A 228 7.72 8.88 2.47
N TYR A 229 6.58 9.16 1.86
CA TYR A 229 5.43 8.26 1.85
C TYR A 229 5.32 7.55 0.51
N LEU A 230 5.24 6.22 0.55
CA LEU A 230 5.07 5.32 -0.59
C LEU A 230 3.67 4.72 -0.51
N HIS A 231 2.81 5.08 -1.45
CA HIS A 231 1.40 4.69 -1.41
C HIS A 231 1.18 3.21 -1.70
N GLY A 232 0.08 2.63 -1.18
CA GLY A 232 -0.38 1.29 -1.51
C GLY A 232 -1.00 1.18 -2.91
N GLY A 233 -1.84 0.18 -3.15
CA GLY A 233 -2.49 -0.03 -4.45
C GLY A 233 -1.83 -1.08 -5.34
N ALA A 234 -1.29 -2.14 -4.72
CA ALA A 234 -0.80 -3.34 -5.39
C ALA A 234 0.25 -3.09 -6.51
N TYR A 235 0.99 -1.99 -6.43
CA TYR A 235 1.93 -1.49 -7.44
C TYR A 235 1.31 -1.07 -8.79
N TYR A 236 -0.02 -1.07 -8.94
CA TYR A 236 -0.66 -0.73 -10.21
C TYR A 236 -1.85 0.23 -10.16
N THR A 237 -2.42 0.61 -9.01
CA THR A 237 -3.71 1.37 -9.01
C THR A 237 -3.69 2.81 -8.52
N SER A 238 -2.82 3.15 -7.56
CA SER A 238 -3.02 4.34 -6.73
C SER A 238 -2.04 5.47 -7.04
N SER A 239 -2.23 6.60 -6.37
CA SER A 239 -1.38 7.80 -6.47
C SER A 239 -1.33 8.57 -5.15
N ALA A 240 -0.45 9.56 -5.05
CA ALA A 240 -0.35 10.51 -3.96
C ALA A 240 -1.72 11.16 -3.66
N ALA A 241 -2.46 11.54 -4.70
CA ALA A 241 -3.78 12.15 -4.57
C ALA A 241 -4.79 11.20 -3.91
N THR A 242 -4.82 9.92 -4.30
CA THR A 242 -5.72 8.92 -3.69
C THR A 242 -5.42 8.67 -2.21
N HIS A 243 -4.18 8.91 -1.78
CA HIS A 243 -3.73 8.64 -0.42
C HIS A 243 -3.80 9.86 0.52
N ARG A 244 -4.32 11.01 0.06
CA ARG A 244 -4.51 12.21 0.90
C ARG A 244 -5.33 11.96 2.17
N LEU A 245 -6.28 11.03 2.12
CA LEU A 245 -7.09 10.63 3.27
C LEU A 245 -6.24 9.97 4.39
N ILE A 246 -5.08 9.41 4.06
CA ILE A 246 -4.13 8.83 5.01
C ILE A 246 -3.02 9.84 5.34
N THR A 247 -2.45 10.47 4.31
CA THR A 247 -1.24 11.30 4.46
C THR A 247 -1.53 12.62 5.17
N ILE A 248 -2.71 13.23 5.01
CA ILE A 248 -3.06 14.47 5.71
C ILE A 248 -3.18 14.25 7.23
N PRO A 249 -3.97 13.28 7.73
CA PRO A 249 -3.99 12.96 9.16
C PRO A 249 -2.63 12.54 9.70
N LEU A 250 -1.86 11.76 8.93
CA LEU A 250 -0.54 11.31 9.33
C LEU A 250 0.44 12.49 9.51
N SER A 251 0.45 13.43 8.56
CA SER A 251 1.24 14.67 8.66
C SER A 251 0.94 15.45 9.94
N LYS A 252 -0.36 15.63 10.25
CA LYS A 252 -0.79 16.35 11.46
C LYS A 252 -0.39 15.62 12.74
N SER A 253 -0.52 14.30 12.76
CA SER A 253 -0.21 13.47 13.93
C SER A 253 1.29 13.41 14.22
N LEU A 254 2.11 13.37 13.17
CA LEU A 254 3.57 13.35 13.29
C LEU A 254 4.20 14.75 13.45
N ASP A 255 3.40 15.81 13.26
CA ASP A 255 3.88 17.20 13.16
C ASP A 255 5.03 17.33 12.14
N ALA A 256 4.86 16.67 10.99
CA ALA A 256 5.89 16.48 9.96
C ALA A 256 5.38 16.83 8.56
N ARG A 257 6.29 17.20 7.65
CA ARG A 257 5.98 17.29 6.23
C ARG A 257 6.06 15.91 5.60
N LEU A 258 5.08 15.55 4.78
CA LEU A 258 5.12 14.34 4.00
C LEU A 258 5.49 14.68 2.56
N PHE A 259 6.41 13.92 1.98
CA PHE A 259 6.65 13.87 0.57
C PHE A 259 6.07 12.56 0.04
N VAL A 260 4.93 12.62 -0.63
CA VAL A 260 4.20 11.47 -1.13
C VAL A 260 4.59 11.25 -2.59
N LEU A 261 5.24 10.13 -2.89
CA LEU A 261 5.79 9.84 -4.21
C LEU A 261 4.76 9.17 -5.11
N ASP A 262 4.56 9.69 -6.32
CA ASP A 262 3.89 8.97 -7.41
C ASP A 262 4.93 8.12 -8.17
N TYR A 263 5.27 6.97 -7.59
CA TYR A 263 6.20 6.04 -8.24
C TYR A 263 5.53 5.41 -9.46
N ARG A 264 6.31 5.06 -10.49
CA ARG A 264 5.75 4.48 -11.72
C ARG A 264 5.10 3.13 -11.42
N LEU A 265 4.02 2.84 -12.12
CA LEU A 265 3.16 1.70 -11.82
C LEU A 265 3.30 0.59 -12.85
N ALA A 266 3.04 -0.64 -12.41
CA ALA A 266 2.87 -1.77 -13.29
C ALA A 266 1.52 -1.69 -14.03
N PRO A 267 1.39 -2.29 -15.23
CA PRO A 267 2.40 -3.06 -15.95
C PRO A 267 3.39 -2.20 -16.76
N GLU A 268 3.17 -0.88 -16.85
CA GLU A 268 4.00 0.03 -17.64
C GLU A 268 5.44 0.11 -17.13
N THR A 269 5.62 0.04 -15.81
CA THR A 269 6.92 -0.05 -15.16
C THR A 269 6.86 -1.16 -14.11
N ARG A 270 7.54 -2.26 -14.43
CA ARG A 270 7.62 -3.46 -13.58
C ARG A 270 8.76 -3.35 -12.57
N PHE A 271 8.80 -4.29 -11.64
CA PHE A 271 9.95 -4.47 -10.76
C PHE A 271 11.28 -4.56 -11.57
N PRO A 272 12.36 -3.88 -11.16
CA PRO A 272 12.57 -3.07 -9.95
C PRO A 272 12.28 -1.56 -10.11
N GLY A 273 11.54 -1.12 -11.14
CA GLY A 273 11.29 0.29 -11.45
C GLY A 273 10.69 1.11 -10.29
N PRO A 274 9.66 0.65 -9.56
CA PRO A 274 9.15 1.38 -8.40
C PRO A 274 10.17 1.55 -7.27
N LEU A 275 11.08 0.58 -7.11
CA LEU A 275 12.18 0.69 -6.14
C LEU A 275 13.20 1.74 -6.59
N HIS A 276 13.51 1.78 -7.90
CA HIS A 276 14.33 2.84 -8.46
C HIS A 276 13.74 4.22 -8.16
N ASP A 277 12.44 4.40 -8.37
CA ASP A 277 11.78 5.68 -8.11
C ASP A 277 11.82 6.07 -6.62
N ALA A 278 11.62 5.11 -5.73
CA ALA A 278 11.72 5.32 -4.28
C ALA A 278 13.15 5.73 -3.85
N VAL A 279 14.18 5.11 -4.42
CA VAL A 279 15.59 5.48 -4.18
C VAL A 279 15.86 6.89 -4.70
N SER A 280 15.41 7.21 -5.91
CA SER A 280 15.58 8.54 -6.51
C SER A 280 14.89 9.63 -5.68
N ALA A 281 13.69 9.36 -5.17
CA ALA A 281 12.97 10.26 -4.27
C ALA A 281 13.71 10.45 -2.93
N TYR A 282 14.22 9.36 -2.33
CA TYR A 282 15.00 9.45 -1.10
C TYR A 282 16.29 10.25 -1.31
N PHE A 283 17.01 10.01 -2.40
CA PHE A 283 18.23 10.73 -2.77
C PHE A 283 17.99 12.21 -3.09
N ARG A 284 16.83 12.54 -3.68
CA ARG A 284 16.37 13.93 -3.83
C ARG A 284 16.23 14.62 -2.46
N LEU A 285 15.68 13.94 -1.46
CA LEU A 285 15.54 14.51 -0.11
C LEU A 285 16.91 14.77 0.54
N ILE A 286 17.81 13.79 0.51
CA ILE A 286 19.09 13.90 1.23
C ILE A 286 20.13 14.77 0.51
N PHE A 287 20.29 14.63 -0.81
CA PHE A 287 21.40 15.26 -1.52
C PHE A 287 21.00 16.61 -2.10
N ASP A 288 19.81 16.72 -2.66
CA ASP A 288 19.43 17.91 -3.40
C ASP A 288 18.62 18.90 -2.54
N LEU A 289 17.85 18.41 -1.56
CA LEU A 289 17.16 19.23 -0.56
C LEU A 289 17.95 19.34 0.75
N GLN A 290 19.08 18.62 0.86
CA GLN A 290 19.98 18.67 2.01
C GLN A 290 19.29 18.38 3.35
N ILE A 291 18.29 17.50 3.35
CA ILE A 291 17.61 17.07 4.58
C ILE A 291 18.48 16.00 5.23
N PRO A 292 18.90 16.15 6.50
CA PRO A 292 19.66 15.12 7.19
C PRO A 292 18.91 13.79 7.17
N HIS A 293 19.59 12.72 6.76
CA HIS A 293 18.97 11.40 6.61
C HIS A 293 18.28 10.92 7.92
N ASN A 294 18.85 11.23 9.08
CA ASN A 294 18.28 10.91 10.39
C ASN A 294 16.97 11.65 10.72
N ASP A 295 16.67 12.76 10.03
CA ASP A 295 15.42 13.51 10.17
C ASP A 295 14.35 13.07 9.16
N ILE A 296 14.67 12.07 8.32
CA ILE A 296 13.75 11.47 7.35
C ILE A 296 13.21 10.15 7.91
N LEU A 297 11.89 9.96 7.81
CA LEU A 297 11.24 8.66 7.97
C LEU A 297 10.75 8.18 6.60
N VAL A 298 10.70 6.88 6.38
CA VAL A 298 10.01 6.30 5.22
C VAL A 298 8.75 5.60 5.70
N ALA A 299 7.62 5.84 5.06
CA ALA A 299 6.34 5.25 5.43
C ALA A 299 5.62 4.70 4.21
N GLY A 300 4.80 3.67 4.40
CA GLY A 300 3.94 3.18 3.34
C GLY A 300 2.96 2.12 3.80
N ASP A 301 1.91 1.94 3.01
CA ASP A 301 0.84 0.98 3.27
C ASP A 301 0.76 -0.11 2.19
N SER A 302 0.36 -1.33 2.57
CA SER A 302 0.19 -2.44 1.63
C SER A 302 1.44 -2.63 0.74
N ALA A 303 1.30 -2.54 -0.59
CA ALA A 303 2.41 -2.54 -1.55
C ALA A 303 3.47 -1.46 -1.27
N GLY A 304 3.06 -0.26 -0.87
CA GLY A 304 3.97 0.82 -0.47
C GLY A 304 4.70 0.52 0.84
N GLY A 305 4.10 -0.28 1.74
CA GLY A 305 4.77 -0.82 2.92
C GLY A 305 5.83 -1.86 2.56
N GLY A 306 5.54 -2.73 1.57
CA GLY A 306 6.54 -3.61 0.97
C GLY A 306 7.68 -2.84 0.31
N LEU A 307 7.35 -1.78 -0.45
CA LEU A 307 8.33 -0.90 -1.10
C LEU A 307 9.19 -0.14 -0.09
N THR A 308 8.60 0.28 1.04
CA THR A 308 9.33 0.88 2.16
C THR A 308 10.40 -0.07 2.67
N LEU A 309 10.04 -1.34 2.90
CA LEU A 309 11.01 -2.34 3.35
C LEU A 309 12.08 -2.61 2.29
N ALA A 310 11.69 -2.72 1.02
CA ALA A 310 12.62 -2.89 -0.10
C ALA A 310 13.62 -1.73 -0.20
N LEU A 311 13.18 -0.48 -0.03
CA LEU A 311 14.04 0.69 0.00
C LEU A 311 15.04 0.62 1.16
N LEU A 312 14.56 0.33 2.38
CA LEU A 312 15.43 0.22 3.56
C LEU A 312 16.50 -0.87 3.40
N MET A 313 16.11 -2.03 2.86
CA MET A 313 17.04 -3.12 2.58
C MET A 313 18.05 -2.73 1.50
N TYR A 314 17.59 -2.11 0.41
CA TYR A 314 18.48 -1.64 -0.65
C TYR A 314 19.51 -0.64 -0.14
N LEU A 315 19.09 0.35 0.66
CA LEU A 315 19.99 1.35 1.24
C LEU A 315 21.03 0.70 2.16
N ARG A 316 20.59 -0.21 3.04
CA ARG A 316 21.47 -0.94 3.96
C ARG A 316 22.50 -1.77 3.21
N ASP A 317 22.04 -2.60 2.27
CA ASP A 317 22.87 -3.59 1.59
C ASP A 317 23.89 -2.95 0.65
N ASN A 318 23.59 -1.76 0.14
CA ASN A 318 24.51 -0.98 -0.71
C ASN A 318 25.30 0.08 0.06
N GLY A 319 25.20 0.13 1.39
CA GLY A 319 25.98 1.05 2.23
C GLY A 319 25.64 2.54 2.04
N TYR A 320 24.37 2.85 1.74
CA TYR A 320 23.87 4.23 1.69
C TYR A 320 23.38 4.71 3.07
N PRO A 321 23.31 6.03 3.32
CA PRO A 321 22.73 6.55 4.56
C PRO A 321 21.29 6.05 4.76
N LEU A 322 21.01 5.54 5.96
CA LEU A 322 19.67 5.07 6.31
C LEU A 322 18.81 6.23 6.84
N PRO A 323 17.49 6.21 6.58
CA PRO A 323 16.57 7.12 7.24
C PRO A 323 16.52 6.86 8.75
N GLY A 324 16.01 7.83 9.52
CA GLY A 324 15.83 7.70 10.96
C GLY A 324 14.86 6.59 11.39
N GLY A 325 14.04 6.07 10.47
CA GLY A 325 13.15 4.93 10.73
C GLY A 325 12.15 4.64 9.61
N GLY A 326 11.41 3.55 9.77
CA GLY A 326 10.35 3.10 8.86
C GLY A 326 9.00 2.98 9.57
N ILE A 327 7.91 3.33 8.89
CA ILE A 327 6.52 3.11 9.34
C ILE A 327 5.82 2.23 8.31
N LEU A 328 5.44 1.01 8.70
CA LEU A 328 4.83 0.03 7.81
C LEU A 328 3.37 -0.21 8.21
N LEU A 329 2.44 0.09 7.31
CA LEU A 329 1.00 -0.07 7.54
C LEU A 329 0.49 -1.29 6.75
N SER A 330 0.27 -2.41 7.43
CA SER A 330 -0.15 -3.69 6.79
C SER A 330 0.68 -4.03 5.55
N PRO A 331 2.02 -4.15 5.67
CA PRO A 331 2.90 -4.22 4.51
C PRO A 331 2.74 -5.54 3.76
N TRP A 332 2.69 -5.46 2.42
CA TRP A 332 2.70 -6.64 1.57
C TRP A 332 4.15 -7.06 1.32
N VAL A 333 4.61 -8.08 2.05
CA VAL A 333 6.03 -8.51 2.09
C VAL A 333 6.28 -9.92 1.57
N ASP A 334 5.23 -10.67 1.26
CA ASP A 334 5.31 -12.01 0.69
C ASP A 334 4.46 -12.10 -0.58
N LEU A 335 5.13 -12.13 -1.73
CA LEU A 335 4.50 -12.28 -3.04
C LEU A 335 4.08 -13.73 -3.32
N THR A 336 4.56 -14.71 -2.57
CA THR A 336 4.13 -16.12 -2.72
C THR A 336 2.81 -16.40 -2.02
N MET A 337 2.35 -15.48 -1.16
CA MET A 337 1.12 -15.60 -0.38
C MET A 337 1.07 -16.90 0.43
N SER A 338 2.20 -17.27 1.02
CA SER A 338 2.43 -18.57 1.66
C SER A 338 1.92 -18.66 3.10
N CYS A 339 1.78 -17.51 3.78
CA CYS A 339 1.37 -17.45 5.18
C CYS A 339 -0.07 -17.95 5.41
N ASP A 340 -0.31 -18.69 6.49
CA ASP A 340 -1.61 -19.25 6.86
C ASP A 340 -2.72 -18.21 7.03
N SER A 341 -2.34 -16.94 7.31
CA SER A 341 -3.29 -15.84 7.43
C SER A 341 -4.14 -15.63 6.19
N TRP A 342 -3.65 -16.02 5.01
CA TRP A 342 -4.42 -15.97 3.75
C TRP A 342 -5.65 -16.89 3.76
N GLU A 343 -5.65 -17.95 4.57
CA GLU A 343 -6.79 -18.84 4.75
C GLU A 343 -7.56 -18.49 6.03
N SER A 344 -6.86 -18.37 7.16
CA SER A 344 -7.51 -18.17 8.46
C SER A 344 -8.27 -16.83 8.56
N ASN A 345 -7.82 -15.80 7.84
CA ASN A 345 -8.48 -14.48 7.79
C ASN A 345 -9.27 -14.25 6.50
N ALA A 346 -9.34 -15.22 5.59
CA ALA A 346 -10.01 -15.06 4.30
C ALA A 346 -11.45 -14.54 4.43
N GLN A 347 -12.17 -14.93 5.49
CA GLN A 347 -13.53 -14.45 5.75
C GLN A 347 -13.59 -12.94 6.04
N PHE A 348 -12.54 -12.38 6.64
CA PHE A 348 -12.49 -10.99 7.10
C PHE A 348 -11.63 -10.08 6.20
N ASP A 349 -10.87 -10.64 5.27
CA ASP A 349 -10.03 -9.85 4.38
C ASP A 349 -10.86 -9.01 3.41
N VAL A 350 -10.49 -7.73 3.35
CA VAL A 350 -11.12 -6.73 2.49
C VAL A 350 -10.64 -6.89 1.04
N VAL A 351 -9.35 -7.21 0.88
CA VAL A 351 -8.75 -7.44 -0.43
C VAL A 351 -8.93 -8.92 -0.79
N PRO A 352 -9.61 -9.23 -1.90
CA PRO A 352 -9.79 -10.61 -2.33
C PRO A 352 -8.46 -11.23 -2.78
N PRO A 353 -8.28 -12.55 -2.63
CA PRO A 353 -7.11 -13.23 -3.16
C PRO A 353 -7.07 -13.09 -4.69
N PRO A 354 -5.90 -12.85 -5.28
CA PRO A 354 -5.79 -12.74 -6.73
C PRO A 354 -6.06 -14.08 -7.39
N LEU A 355 -6.74 -14.05 -8.54
CA LEU A 355 -7.01 -15.24 -9.33
C LEU A 355 -5.78 -15.59 -10.19
N PRO A 356 -5.31 -16.85 -10.19
CA PRO A 356 -4.25 -17.29 -11.08
C PRO A 356 -4.63 -17.07 -12.55
N GLY A 357 -3.72 -16.48 -13.34
CA GLY A 357 -3.93 -16.21 -14.77
C GLY A 357 -4.80 -15.01 -15.11
N ASP A 358 -5.34 -14.31 -14.11
CA ASP A 358 -6.09 -13.08 -14.33
C ASP A 358 -5.16 -11.94 -14.82
N HIS A 359 -5.63 -11.12 -15.76
CA HIS A 359 -4.89 -9.95 -16.25
C HIS A 359 -4.73 -8.86 -15.19
N LEU A 360 -5.55 -8.89 -14.13
CA LEU A 360 -5.43 -8.02 -12.96
C LEU A 360 -4.64 -8.64 -11.81
N ASN A 361 -4.01 -9.81 -12.01
CA ASN A 361 -3.20 -10.41 -10.96
C ASN A 361 -2.04 -9.47 -10.59
N PRO A 362 -2.00 -8.94 -9.35
CA PRO A 362 -1.05 -7.90 -8.95
C PRO A 362 0.40 -8.36 -9.04
N ILE A 363 0.65 -9.63 -8.73
CA ILE A 363 2.01 -10.18 -8.71
C ILE A 363 2.50 -10.33 -10.15
N ALA A 364 1.65 -10.85 -11.04
CA ALA A 364 1.99 -11.00 -12.46
C ALA A 364 2.13 -9.65 -13.18
N CYS A 365 1.27 -8.66 -12.87
CA CYS A 365 1.45 -7.30 -13.37
C CYS A 365 2.79 -6.70 -12.92
N TYR A 366 3.13 -6.86 -11.64
CA TYR A 366 4.31 -6.26 -11.03
C TYR A 366 5.64 -6.92 -11.45
N LEU A 367 5.69 -8.25 -11.46
CA LEU A 367 6.90 -9.01 -11.80
C LEU A 367 7.05 -9.29 -13.30
N GLY A 368 5.93 -9.34 -14.03
CA GLY A 368 5.91 -9.63 -15.45
C GLY A 368 6.13 -11.10 -15.79
N GLU A 369 6.56 -11.35 -17.02
CA GLU A 369 6.97 -12.68 -17.46
C GLU A 369 8.21 -13.14 -16.69
N HIS A 370 8.31 -14.44 -16.42
CA HIS A 370 9.39 -15.05 -15.62
C HIS A 370 9.41 -14.67 -14.12
N MET A 371 8.23 -14.44 -13.54
CA MET A 371 8.08 -14.08 -12.13
C MET A 371 8.72 -15.09 -11.15
N GLU A 372 8.87 -16.36 -11.55
CA GLU A 372 9.55 -17.40 -10.78
C GLU A 372 10.97 -17.03 -10.35
N LYS A 373 11.65 -16.17 -11.12
CA LYS A 373 12.99 -15.67 -10.80
C LYS A 373 13.00 -14.81 -9.53
N TYR A 374 11.91 -14.12 -9.23
CA TYR A 374 11.85 -13.11 -8.18
C TYR A 374 11.07 -13.57 -6.94
N LEU A 375 10.19 -14.57 -7.08
CA LEU A 375 9.26 -15.00 -6.04
C LEU A 375 9.90 -15.58 -4.77
N THR A 376 10.90 -16.46 -4.93
CA THR A 376 11.62 -17.10 -3.81
C THR A 376 12.98 -16.47 -3.55
N HIS A 377 13.29 -15.39 -4.26
CA HIS A 377 14.58 -14.78 -4.10
C HIS A 377 14.65 -14.13 -2.70
N PRO A 378 15.67 -14.43 -1.86
CA PRO A 378 15.84 -13.89 -0.47
C PRO A 378 15.73 -12.37 -0.32
N ARG A 379 15.83 -11.73 -1.47
CA ARG A 379 16.04 -10.34 -1.84
C ARG A 379 15.43 -10.35 -3.24
N GLY A 380 14.58 -9.45 -3.74
CA GLY A 380 14.10 -9.59 -5.14
C GLY A 380 15.19 -9.50 -6.23
N LEU A 381 16.46 -9.88 -6.01
CA LEU A 381 17.65 -9.19 -6.50
C LEU A 381 18.83 -10.12 -6.74
N GLY A 382 19.11 -10.44 -8.00
CA GLY A 382 20.33 -11.11 -8.40
C GLY A 382 21.55 -10.27 -8.02
N SER A 383 22.47 -10.86 -7.26
CA SER A 383 23.89 -10.65 -7.54
C SER A 383 24.12 -11.22 -8.94
N ALA A 384 24.40 -10.36 -9.91
CA ALA A 384 25.14 -10.83 -11.07
C ALA A 384 26.46 -11.39 -10.52
N GLU A 385 26.64 -12.70 -10.63
CA GLU A 385 27.99 -13.24 -10.76
C GLU A 385 28.55 -12.65 -12.06
N GLY A 386 29.71 -12.00 -11.96
CA GLY A 386 30.38 -11.28 -13.04
C GLY A 386 31.29 -10.20 -12.49
#